data_AF-A0A2U1CMK3-F1
#
_entry.id   AF-A0A2U1CMK3-F1
#
_cell.length_a   1.000
_cell.length_b   1.000
_cell.length_c   1.000
_cell.angle_alpha   90.00
_cell.angle_beta   90.00
_cell.angle_gamma   90.00
#
_symmetry.space_group_name_H-M   'P 1'
#
loop_
_entity.id
_entity.type
_entity.pdbx_description
1 polymer ?
#
loop_
_entity_poly.entity_id
_entity_poly.type
_entity_poly.pdbx_seq_one_letter_code
_entity_poly.pdbx_strand_id
1 'polypeptide(L)'
;MKNSDRNHLRRLLGWVRCEIGQSPDELVATVKSIAPAIGDIDDAAKRRMVEAHDKARNVPIYVRQAVKQLDRYVNKIGEVVDSPELGRIAPPEKEK
;
A
#
# COMPACT_ATOMS: atom_id res chain seq x y z
N MET A 1 17.10 12.63 -10.84
CA MET A 1 16.99 11.20 -10.48
C MET A 1 16.73 10.41 -11.75
N LYS A 2 17.41 9.28 -11.95
CA LYS A 2 17.17 8.46 -13.15
C LYS A 2 15.74 7.90 -13.12
N ASN A 3 15.16 7.67 -14.29
CA ASN A 3 13.79 7.12 -14.39
C ASN A 3 13.67 5.74 -13.73
N SER A 4 14.74 4.93 -13.78
CA SER A 4 14.84 3.64 -13.08
C SER A 4 14.68 3.81 -11.58
N ASP A 5 15.43 4.73 -10.97
CA ASP A 5 15.45 4.95 -9.52
C ASP A 5 14.08 5.45 -9.05
N ARG A 6 13.44 6.34 -9.84
CA ARG A 6 12.07 6.79 -9.58
C ARG A 6 11.08 5.63 -9.59
N ASN A 7 11.19 4.71 -10.55
CA ASN A 7 10.31 3.55 -10.64
C ASN A 7 10.52 2.58 -9.46
N HIS A 8 11.78 2.35 -9.05
CA HIS A 8 12.07 1.57 -7.85
C HIS A 8 11.47 2.19 -6.59
N LEU A 9 11.58 3.51 -6.43
CA LEU A 9 10.96 4.22 -5.31
C LEU A 9 9.43 4.16 -5.34
N ARG A 10 8.78 4.24 -6.52
CA ARG A 10 7.33 4.05 -6.66
C ARG A 10 6.89 2.66 -6.19
N ARG A 11 7.61 1.62 -6.60
CA ARG A 11 7.34 0.23 -6.18
C ARG A 11 7.54 0.06 -4.67
N LEU A 12 8.62 0.61 -4.14
CA LEU A 12 8.88 0.60 -2.69
C LEU A 12 7.77 1.32 -1.92
N LEU A 13 7.34 2.50 -2.36
CA LEU A 13 6.23 3.23 -1.76
C LEU A 13 4.92 2.43 -1.80
N GLY A 14 4.64 1.74 -2.90
CA GLY A 14 3.51 0.83 -3.02
C GLY A 14 3.57 -0.29 -1.98
N TRP A 15 4.70 -0.98 -1.86
CA TRP A 15 4.89 -2.03 -0.87
C TRP A 15 4.77 -1.51 0.57
N VAL A 16 5.46 -0.40 0.91
CA VAL A 16 5.39 0.21 2.24
C VAL A 16 3.95 0.58 2.62
N ARG A 17 3.17 1.12 1.68
CA ARG A 17 1.75 1.43 1.90
C ARG A 17 0.92 0.18 2.22
N CYS A 18 1.19 -0.94 1.56
CA CYS A 18 0.54 -2.21 1.87
C CYS A 18 0.91 -2.71 3.28
N GLU A 19 2.16 -2.51 3.72
CA GLU A 19 2.62 -2.92 5.05
C GLU A 19 2.04 -2.07 6.19
N ILE A 20 2.08 -0.74 6.05
CA ILE A 20 1.63 0.19 7.12
C ILE A 20 0.12 0.43 7.11
N GLY A 21 -0.53 0.17 5.97
CA GLY A 21 -1.96 0.35 5.76
C GLY A 21 -2.48 1.76 6.05
N GLN A 22 -3.80 1.84 6.21
CA GLN A 22 -4.50 3.04 6.65
C GLN A 22 -4.07 3.45 8.07
N SER A 23 -4.23 4.74 8.38
CA SER A 23 -4.13 5.20 9.77
C SER A 23 -5.33 4.73 10.60
N PRO A 24 -5.22 4.72 11.94
CA PRO A 24 -6.34 4.37 12.82
C PRO A 24 -7.61 5.18 12.52
N ASP A 25 -7.47 6.49 12.31
CA ASP A 25 -8.61 7.37 12.02
C ASP A 25 -9.25 7.07 10.66
N GLU A 26 -8.45 6.77 9.64
CA GLU A 26 -8.94 6.35 8.31
C GLU A 26 -9.65 5.00 8.37
N LEU A 27 -9.16 4.06 9.18
CA LEU A 27 -9.86 2.78 9.41
C LEU A 27 -11.22 3.01 10.05
N VAL A 28 -11.30 3.84 11.10
CA VAL A 28 -12.57 4.18 11.75
C VAL A 28 -13.53 4.86 10.77
N ALA A 29 -13.03 5.80 9.96
CA ALA A 29 -13.83 6.46 8.94
C ALA A 29 -14.36 5.47 7.88
N THR A 30 -13.50 4.55 7.42
CA THR A 30 -13.85 3.50 6.46
C THR A 30 -14.90 2.56 7.05
N VAL A 31 -14.72 2.10 8.29
CA VAL A 31 -15.71 1.23 8.95
C VAL A 31 -17.05 1.94 9.09
N LYS A 32 -17.05 3.21 9.52
CA LYS A 32 -18.28 4.01 9.62
C LYS A 32 -18.99 4.19 8.28
N SER A 33 -18.25 4.31 7.17
CA SER A 33 -18.86 4.49 5.85
C SER A 33 -19.47 3.20 5.30
N ILE A 34 -18.87 2.04 5.60
CA ILE A 34 -19.37 0.74 5.13
C ILE A 34 -20.38 0.09 6.07
N ALA A 35 -20.37 0.44 7.37
CA ALA A 35 -21.24 -0.15 8.39
C ALA A 35 -22.73 -0.22 7.99
N PRO A 36 -23.33 0.82 7.36
CA PRO A 36 -24.72 0.75 6.92
C PRO A 36 -25.00 -0.33 5.86
N ALA A 37 -24.00 -0.73 5.08
CA ALA A 37 -24.13 -1.68 3.98
C ALA A 37 -23.85 -3.14 4.37
N ILE A 38 -23.07 -3.37 5.44
CA ILE A 38 -22.63 -4.71 5.86
C ILE A 38 -23.46 -5.31 7.00
N GLY A 39 -24.31 -4.51 7.66
CA GLY A 39 -25.18 -4.99 8.74
C GLY A 39 -24.41 -5.49 9.96
N ASP A 40 -25.02 -6.38 10.73
CA ASP A 40 -24.36 -7.01 11.90
C ASP A 40 -23.27 -7.98 11.45
N ILE A 41 -22.11 -7.84 12.08
CA ILE A 41 -20.94 -8.71 11.85
C ILE A 41 -20.69 -9.61 13.05
N ASP A 42 -20.12 -10.79 12.79
CA ASP A 42 -19.76 -11.73 13.83
C ASP A 42 -18.63 -11.20 14.75
N ASP A 43 -18.46 -11.84 15.92
CA ASP A 43 -17.47 -11.42 16.91
C ASP A 43 -16.01 -11.68 16.49
N ALA A 44 -15.78 -12.54 15.50
CA ALA A 44 -14.46 -12.75 14.93
C ALA A 44 -14.08 -11.58 14.01
N ALA A 45 -15.04 -11.06 13.24
CA ALA A 45 -14.89 -9.89 12.41
C ALA A 45 -14.64 -8.63 13.24
N LYS A 46 -15.37 -8.44 14.34
CA LYS A 46 -15.11 -7.35 15.30
C LYS A 46 -13.68 -7.42 15.83
N ARG A 47 -13.21 -8.61 16.23
CA ARG A 47 -11.82 -8.82 16.69
C ARG A 47 -10.79 -8.45 15.63
N ARG A 48 -10.96 -8.90 14.39
CA ARG A 48 -10.08 -8.54 13.27
C ARG A 48 -10.02 -7.02 13.03
N MET A 49 -11.13 -6.31 13.21
CA MET A 49 -11.15 -4.84 13.08
C MET A 49 -10.34 -4.14 14.19
N VAL A 50 -10.47 -4.61 15.43
CA VAL A 50 -9.68 -4.08 16.56
C VAL A 50 -8.18 -4.37 16.37
N GLU A 51 -7.83 -5.60 15.98
CA GLU A 51 -6.45 -5.99 15.68
C GLU A 51 -5.84 -5.14 14.56
N ALA A 52 -6.61 -4.87 13.49
CA ALA A 52 -6.16 -4.01 12.40
C ALA A 52 -5.93 -2.56 12.87
N HIS A 53 -6.83 -2.03 13.71
CA HIS A 53 -6.70 -0.70 14.31
C HIS A 53 -5.45 -0.60 15.19
N ASP A 54 -5.20 -1.60 16.05
CA ASP A 54 -4.05 -1.61 16.95
C ASP A 54 -2.74 -1.75 16.17
N LYS A 55 -2.71 -2.61 15.14
CA LYS A 55 -1.58 -2.69 14.20
C LYS A 55 -1.31 -1.34 13.54
N ALA A 56 -2.35 -0.63 13.11
CA ALA A 56 -2.21 0.69 12.50
C ALA A 56 -1.67 1.75 13.49
N ARG A 57 -2.05 1.67 14.77
CA ARG A 57 -1.59 2.57 15.83
C ARG A 57 -0.10 2.39 16.15
N ASN A 58 0.42 1.18 15.99
CA ASN A 58 1.84 0.90 16.21
C ASN A 58 2.78 1.55 15.19
N VAL A 59 2.25 2.07 14.07
CA VAL A 59 3.04 2.82 13.09
C VAL A 59 3.19 4.28 13.55
N PRO A 60 4.41 4.76 13.84
CA PRO A 60 4.60 6.13 14.30
C PRO A 60 4.16 7.18 13.27
N ILE A 61 3.60 8.28 13.75
CA ILE A 61 3.12 9.39 12.89
C ILE A 61 4.22 9.90 11.96
N TYR A 62 5.47 10.01 12.43
CA TYR A 62 6.58 10.49 11.61
C TYR A 62 6.85 9.58 10.40
N VAL A 63 6.67 8.26 10.54
CA VAL A 63 6.84 7.30 9.43
C VAL A 63 5.76 7.54 8.38
N ARG A 64 4.52 7.70 8.80
CA ARG A 64 3.39 8.01 7.89
C ARG A 64 3.61 9.33 7.16
N GLN A 65 4.09 10.35 7.87
CA GLN A 65 4.42 11.65 7.28
C GLN A 65 5.58 11.54 6.28
N ALA A 66 6.64 10.80 6.61
CA ALA A 66 7.77 10.57 5.73
C ALA A 66 7.36 9.87 4.42
N VAL A 67 6.56 8.81 4.51
CA VAL A 67 6.01 8.10 3.33
C VAL A 67 5.17 9.05 2.48
N LYS A 68 4.31 9.88 3.09
CA LYS A 68 3.48 10.86 2.38
C LYS A 68 4.32 11.95 1.69
N GLN A 69 5.39 12.41 2.33
CA GLN A 69 6.31 13.38 1.74
C GLN A 69 7.12 12.76 0.59
N LEU A 70 7.64 11.55 0.77
CA LEU A 70 8.36 10.81 -0.25
C LEU A 70 7.47 10.56 -1.47
N ASP A 71 6.22 10.18 -1.27
CA ASP A 71 5.25 10.02 -2.36
C ASP A 71 5.05 11.30 -3.16
N ARG A 72 4.86 12.44 -2.49
CA ARG A 72 4.77 13.76 -3.16
C ARG A 72 6.03 14.09 -3.94
N TYR A 73 7.20 13.75 -3.42
CA TYR A 73 8.48 13.99 -4.08
C TYR A 73 8.66 13.10 -5.32
N VAL A 74 8.33 11.80 -5.20
CA VAL A 74 8.47 10.81 -6.26
C VAL A 74 7.42 10.99 -7.37
N ASN A 75 6.22 11.45 -7.01
CA ASN A 75 5.09 11.60 -7.94
C ASN A 75 4.85 13.04 -8.43
N LYS A 76 5.53 14.05 -7.89
CA LYS A 76 5.64 15.34 -8.58
C LYS A 76 6.49 15.12 -9.84
N ILE A 77 5.98 15.59 -10.98
CA ILE A 77 6.39 15.28 -12.37
C ILE A 77 5.71 14.01 -12.87
N GLY A 78 4.53 14.23 -13.48
CA GLY A 78 3.73 13.23 -14.14
C GLY A 78 4.45 12.65 -15.35
N GLU A 79 4.74 11.36 -15.27
CA GLU A 79 4.61 10.41 -16.37
C GLU A 79 4.62 9.02 -15.73
N VAL A 80 3.52 8.30 -15.88
CA VAL A 80 3.44 6.87 -15.57
C VAL A 80 4.10 6.17 -16.76
N VAL A 81 5.30 5.64 -16.56
CA VAL A 81 5.98 4.84 -17.59
C VAL A 81 5.55 3.40 -17.38
N ASP A 82 4.55 2.96 -18.14
CA ASP A 82 4.29 1.53 -18.31
C ASP A 82 5.51 0.90 -18.97
N SER A 83 6.18 0.00 -18.25
CA SER A 83 7.37 -0.70 -18.73
C SER A 83 6.93 -2.13 -19.13
N PRO A 84 6.73 -2.42 -20.42
CA PRO A 84 6.23 -3.72 -20.89
C PRO A 84 7.23 -4.89 -20.74
N GLU A 85 8.42 -4.68 -20.17
CA GLU A 85 9.52 -5.66 -20.20
C GLU A 85 9.54 -6.67 -19.04
N LEU A 86 8.66 -6.56 -18.02
CA LEU A 86 8.64 -7.52 -16.91
C LEU A 86 7.83 -8.81 -17.20
N GLY A 87 7.47 -9.07 -18.46
CA GLY A 87 6.61 -10.19 -18.86
C GLY A 87 7.25 -11.31 -19.68
N ARG A 88 8.58 -11.35 -19.86
CA ARG A 88 9.24 -12.43 -20.63
C ARG A 88 10.36 -13.09 -19.84
N ILE A 89 9.99 -13.96 -18.90
CA ILE A 89 10.85 -15.08 -18.53
C ILE A 89 10.74 -16.07 -19.68
N ALA A 90 11.75 -16.11 -20.55
CA ALA A 90 11.85 -17.14 -21.58
C ALA A 90 11.94 -18.52 -20.89
N PRO A 91 11.21 -19.54 -21.37
CA PRO A 91 11.36 -20.89 -20.84
C PRO A 91 12.78 -21.40 -21.10
N PRO A 92 13.36 -22.24 -20.21
CA PRO A 92 14.70 -22.76 -20.40
C PRO A 92 14.76 -23.61 -21.67
N GLU A 93 15.76 -23.34 -22.51
CA GLU A 93 16.07 -24.15 -23.69
C GLU A 93 16.33 -25.60 -23.25
N LYS A 94 15.67 -26.55 -23.92
CA LYS A 94 15.94 -27.97 -23.73
C LYS A 94 17.26 -28.30 -24.44
N GLU A 95 18.31 -28.58 -23.67
CA GLU A 95 19.51 -29.22 -24.20
C GLU A 95 19.16 -30.62 -24.74
N LYS A 96 19.77 -30.96 -25.89
CA LYS A 96 19.58 -32.20 -26.64
C LYS A 96 20.28 -33.38 -26.00
#